data_AF-A0A973LDI4-F1
#
_entry.id   AF-A0A973LDI4-F1
#
_cell.length_a   1.000
_cell.length_b   1.000
_cell.length_c   1.000
_cell.angle_alpha   90.00
_cell.angle_beta   90.00
_cell.angle_gamma   90.00
#
_symmetry.space_group_name_H-M   'P 1'
#
loop_
_entity.id
_entity.type
_entity.pdbx_description
1 polymer ?
#
loop_
_entity_poly.entity_id
_entity_poly.type
_entity_poly.pdbx_seq_one_letter_code
_entity_poly.pdbx_strand_id
1 'polypeptide(L)'
;MSNPVEAGARATAERLKDRYGSRLVAEVEEILAARDSQAPPDQYLDPTAVAAVIVSAATLAWTVFTGLRSKKEAATPEIVTRTVFVQIQEIHVAETVQDEQIIATAVQETLKAIGEAARDASGETL
;
A
#
# COMPACT_ATOMS: atom_id res chain seq x y z
N MET A 1 -16.24 6.44 2.51
CA MET A 1 -15.68 5.13 2.10
C MET A 1 -14.18 5.23 2.24
N SER A 2 -13.58 4.53 3.20
CA SER A 2 -12.13 4.59 3.41
C SER A 2 -11.42 3.97 2.22
N ASN A 3 -10.51 4.71 1.61
CA ASN A 3 -9.68 4.19 0.54
C ASN A 3 -8.74 3.12 1.13
N PRO A 4 -8.76 1.87 0.62
CA PRO A 4 -7.93 0.80 1.19
C PRO A 4 -6.43 1.08 1.06
N VAL A 5 -6.02 1.91 0.09
CA VAL A 5 -4.63 2.36 -0.03
C VAL A 5 -4.25 3.29 1.13
N GLU A 6 -5.12 4.25 1.49
CA GLU A 6 -4.87 5.14 2.63
C GLU A 6 -4.85 4.36 3.95
N ALA A 7 -5.81 3.45 4.13
CA ALA A 7 -5.89 2.61 5.33
C ALA A 7 -4.66 1.69 5.47
N GLY A 8 -4.24 1.04 4.37
CA GLY A 8 -3.05 0.18 4.36
C GLY A 8 -1.75 0.95 4.61
N ALA A 9 -1.61 2.14 4.01
CA ALA A 9 -0.44 2.99 4.21
C ALA A 9 -0.34 3.51 5.65
N ARG A 10 -1.46 4.00 6.24
CA ARG A 10 -1.52 4.43 7.65
C ARG A 10 -1.15 3.32 8.61
N ALA A 11 -1.78 2.14 8.48
CA ALA A 11 -1.54 1.01 9.37
C ALA A 11 -0.08 0.53 9.30
N THR A 12 0.53 0.60 8.10
CA THR A 12 1.94 0.29 7.92
C THR A 12 2.84 1.30 8.61
N ALA A 13 2.57 2.60 8.44
CA ALA A 13 3.32 3.66 9.11
C ALA A 13 3.22 3.53 10.64
N GLU A 14 2.03 3.20 11.16
CA GLU A 14 1.82 2.97 12.60
C GLU A 14 2.63 1.79 13.13
N ARG A 15 2.77 0.71 12.36
CA ARG A 15 3.62 -0.43 12.74
C ARG A 15 5.11 -0.12 12.68
N LEU A 16 5.51 0.71 11.73
CA LEU A 16 6.92 1.03 11.47
C LEU A 16 7.42 2.24 12.27
N LYS A 17 6.54 2.98 12.96
CA LYS A 17 6.88 4.17 13.76
C LYS A 17 7.94 3.92 14.83
N ASP A 18 7.93 2.75 15.48
CA ASP A 18 8.90 2.41 16.51
C ASP A 18 10.31 2.21 15.95
N ARG A 19 10.41 1.91 14.65
CA ARG A 19 11.68 1.66 13.96
C ARG A 19 12.22 2.88 13.20
N TYR A 20 11.34 3.69 12.60
CA TYR A 20 11.72 4.83 11.75
C TYR A 20 11.35 6.19 12.36
N GLY A 21 10.75 6.20 13.54
CA GLY A 21 10.36 7.40 14.26
C GLY A 21 8.91 7.81 14.02
N SER A 22 8.37 8.61 14.95
CA SER A 22 6.98 9.08 14.94
C SER A 22 6.65 10.02 13.78
N ARG A 23 7.66 10.57 13.09
CA ARG A 23 7.48 11.44 11.92
C ARG A 23 6.94 10.67 10.70
N LEU A 24 7.18 9.35 10.63
CA LEU A 24 6.77 8.51 9.50
C LEU A 24 5.27 8.58 9.21
N VAL A 25 4.44 8.61 10.26
CA VAL A 25 2.98 8.70 10.09
C VAL A 25 2.58 10.03 9.44
N ALA A 26 3.20 11.14 9.87
CA ALA A 26 2.93 12.45 9.29
C ALA A 26 3.39 12.52 7.82
N GLU A 27 4.56 11.97 7.49
CA GLU A 27 5.07 11.95 6.12
C GLU A 27 4.20 11.11 5.18
N VAL A 28 3.64 9.99 5.66
CA VAL A 28 2.67 9.20 4.89
C VAL A 28 1.39 9.99 4.62
N GLU A 29 0.86 10.71 5.62
CA GLU A 29 -0.32 11.55 5.42
C GLU A 29 -0.08 12.69 4.42
N GLU A 30 1.09 13.34 4.47
CA GLU A 30 1.45 14.40 3.51
C GLU A 30 1.47 13.87 2.07
N ILE A 31 2.04 12.69 1.84
CA ILE A 31 2.08 12.06 0.52
C ILE A 31 0.68 11.63 0.05
N LEU A 32 -0.14 11.07 0.94
CA LEU A 32 -1.52 10.70 0.62
C LEU A 32 -2.36 11.93 0.26
N ALA A 33 -2.20 13.04 0.98
CA ALA A 33 -2.90 14.29 0.71
C ALA A 33 -2.46 14.93 -0.62
N ALA A 34 -1.16 14.86 -0.95
CA ALA A 34 -0.64 15.32 -2.24
C ALA A 34 -1.21 14.50 -3.41
N ARG A 35 -1.40 13.19 -3.23
CA ARG A 35 -2.01 12.29 -4.21
C ARG A 35 -3.46 12.67 -4.54
N ASP A 36 -4.24 13.08 -3.55
CA ASP A 36 -5.67 13.41 -3.72
C ASP A 36 -5.85 14.74 -4.47
N SER A 37 -4.85 15.62 -4.38
CA SER A 37 -4.88 16.97 -4.94
C SER A 37 -4.70 17.05 -6.47
N GLN A 38 -4.66 15.92 -7.19
CA GLN A 38 -4.61 15.84 -8.68
C GLN A 38 -3.43 16.58 -9.34
N ALA A 39 -2.44 17.05 -8.56
CA ALA A 39 -1.16 17.49 -9.08
C ALA A 39 -0.36 16.24 -9.44
N PRO A 40 0.15 16.12 -10.69
CA PRO A 40 1.11 15.06 -10.99
C PRO A 40 2.26 15.16 -9.97
N PRO A 41 2.72 14.05 -9.37
CA PRO A 41 3.82 14.10 -8.42
C PRO A 41 5.04 14.62 -9.17
N ASP A 42 5.33 15.92 -9.01
CA ASP A 42 6.36 16.59 -9.80
C ASP A 42 7.72 15.94 -9.58
N GLN A 43 7.96 15.36 -8.40
CA GLN A 43 9.26 14.79 -8.06
C GLN A 43 9.02 13.65 -7.07
N TYR A 44 9.46 12.44 -7.42
CA TYR A 44 9.82 11.40 -6.45
C TYR A 44 10.92 12.02 -5.56
N LEU A 45 10.52 12.74 -4.51
CA LEU A 45 11.44 13.28 -3.51
C LEU A 45 11.98 12.08 -2.74
N ASP A 46 13.13 11.62 -3.20
CA ASP A 46 14.00 10.61 -2.63
C ASP A 46 13.49 9.15 -2.76
N PRO A 47 14.16 8.30 -3.58
CA PRO A 47 13.90 6.86 -3.59
C PRO A 47 14.20 6.17 -2.25
N THR A 48 14.82 6.88 -1.30
CA THR A 48 15.13 6.41 0.07
C THR A 48 14.03 6.74 1.10
N ALA A 49 12.98 7.46 0.72
CA ALA A 49 11.92 7.86 1.65
C ALA A 49 10.97 6.69 1.95
N VAL A 50 11.08 6.12 3.15
CA VAL A 50 10.25 5.00 3.66
C VAL A 50 8.75 5.27 3.47
N ALA A 51 8.29 6.51 3.69
CA ALA A 51 6.89 6.90 3.48
C ALA A 51 6.43 6.75 2.01
N ALA A 52 7.28 7.14 1.05
CA ALA A 52 6.99 7.01 -0.38
C ALA A 52 6.94 5.53 -0.82
N VAL A 53 7.82 4.70 -0.26
CA VAL A 53 7.81 3.24 -0.50
C VAL A 53 6.52 2.63 0.02
N ILE A 54 6.07 2.98 1.23
CA ILE A 54 4.82 2.49 1.82
C ILE A 54 3.62 2.84 0.93
N VAL A 55 3.49 4.10 0.52
CA VAL A 55 2.35 4.55 -0.30
C VAL A 55 2.39 3.92 -1.69
N SER A 56 3.58 3.78 -2.30
CA SER A 56 3.73 3.15 -3.61
C SER A 56 3.39 1.67 -3.58
N ALA A 57 3.85 0.93 -2.58
CA ALA A 57 3.53 -0.49 -2.39
C ALA A 57 2.03 -0.71 -2.15
N ALA A 58 1.40 0.13 -1.32
CA ALA A 58 -0.04 0.08 -1.08
C ALA A 58 -0.84 0.36 -2.37
N THR A 59 -0.41 1.35 -3.16
CA THR A 59 -1.03 1.71 -4.44
C THR A 59 -0.93 0.57 -5.46
N LEU A 60 0.23 -0.06 -5.53
CA LEU A 60 0.46 -1.20 -6.42
C LEU A 60 -0.40 -2.41 -6.01
N ALA A 61 -0.50 -2.72 -4.72
CA ALA A 61 -1.35 -3.80 -4.22
C ALA A 61 -2.82 -3.60 -4.60
N TRP A 62 -3.33 -2.38 -4.46
CA TRP A 62 -4.67 -2.03 -4.91
C TRP A 62 -4.85 -2.16 -6.43
N THR A 63 -3.86 -1.71 -7.21
CA THR A 63 -3.90 -1.80 -8.69
C THR A 63 -3.92 -3.25 -9.16
N VAL A 64 -3.09 -4.12 -8.56
CA VAL A 64 -3.09 -5.55 -8.85
C VAL A 64 -4.41 -6.19 -8.48
N PHE A 65 -4.93 -5.92 -7.28
CA PHE A 65 -6.22 -6.45 -6.83
C PHE A 65 -7.37 -6.06 -7.76
N THR A 66 -7.48 -4.77 -8.10
CA THR A 66 -8.52 -4.25 -8.99
C THR A 66 -8.36 -4.76 -10.42
N GLY A 67 -7.13 -4.91 -10.90
CA GLY A 67 -6.82 -5.54 -12.18
C GLY A 67 -7.29 -7.00 -12.25
N LEU A 68 -6.94 -7.82 -11.26
CA LEU A 68 -7.37 -9.22 -11.17
C LEU A 68 -8.90 -9.33 -11.06
N ARG A 69 -9.52 -8.48 -10.23
CA ARG A 69 -10.99 -8.42 -10.10
C ARG A 69 -11.67 -8.05 -11.42
N SER A 70 -11.11 -7.10 -12.16
CA SER A 70 -11.65 -6.67 -13.47
C SER A 70 -11.57 -7.77 -14.51
N LYS A 71 -10.51 -8.60 -14.45
CA LYS A 71 -10.33 -9.77 -15.31
C LYS A 71 -11.14 -11.00 -14.89
N LYS A 72 -11.92 -10.90 -13.81
CA LYS A 72 -12.64 -12.02 -13.17
C LYS A 72 -11.71 -13.18 -12.76
N GLU A 73 -10.45 -12.86 -12.53
CA GLU A 73 -9.48 -13.81 -11.99
C GLU A 73 -9.63 -13.89 -10.47
N ALA A 74 -9.15 -14.98 -9.87
CA ALA A 74 -9.15 -15.14 -8.43
C ALA A 74 -8.22 -14.09 -7.79
N ALA A 75 -8.78 -13.01 -7.26
CA ALA A 75 -8.04 -11.98 -6.53
C ALA A 75 -7.85 -12.40 -5.06
N THR A 76 -7.35 -13.61 -4.82
CA THR A 76 -7.05 -14.06 -3.45
C THR A 76 -5.85 -13.29 -2.89
N PRO A 77 -5.77 -13.10 -1.56
CA PRO A 77 -4.66 -12.39 -0.93
C PRO A 77 -3.29 -12.96 -1.31
N GLU A 78 -3.19 -14.28 -1.45
CA GLU A 78 -1.96 -14.97 -1.86
C GLU A 78 -1.55 -14.62 -3.29
N ILE A 79 -2.50 -14.62 -4.24
CA ILE A 79 -2.24 -14.26 -5.64
C ILE A 79 -1.82 -12.79 -5.73
N VAL A 80 -2.55 -11.89 -5.08
CA VAL A 80 -2.20 -10.46 -5.07
C VAL A 80 -0.83 -10.24 -4.46
N THR A 81 -0.55 -10.85 -3.30
CA THR A 81 0.77 -10.74 -2.66
C THR A 81 1.87 -11.22 -3.61
N ARG A 82 1.69 -12.40 -4.21
CA ARG A 82 2.69 -12.97 -5.13
C ARG A 82 2.91 -12.09 -6.36
N THR A 83 1.85 -11.59 -6.98
CA THR A 83 1.92 -10.73 -8.16
C THR A 83 2.57 -9.38 -7.84
N VAL A 84 2.25 -8.79 -6.69
CA VAL A 84 2.90 -7.54 -6.25
C VAL A 84 4.39 -7.77 -6.01
N PHE A 85 4.77 -8.85 -5.33
CA PHE A 85 6.19 -9.18 -5.13
C PHE A 85 6.95 -9.36 -6.45
N VAL A 86 6.36 -10.03 -7.44
CA VAL A 86 6.97 -10.19 -8.77
C VAL A 86 7.13 -8.83 -9.46
N GLN A 87 6.07 -8.02 -9.52
CA GLN A 87 6.14 -6.70 -10.15
C GLN A 87 7.12 -5.77 -9.45
N ILE A 88 7.21 -5.84 -8.12
CA ILE A 88 8.19 -5.07 -7.36
C ILE A 88 9.60 -5.52 -7.67
N GLN A 89 9.89 -6.82 -7.79
CA GLN A 89 11.23 -7.26 -8.22
C GLN A 89 11.57 -6.84 -9.65
N GLU A 90 10.57 -6.68 -10.52
CA GLU A 90 10.77 -6.19 -11.89
C GLU A 90 10.99 -4.67 -11.97
N ILE A 91 10.37 -3.89 -11.07
CA ILE A 91 10.40 -2.42 -11.07
C ILE A 91 11.48 -1.86 -10.12
N HIS A 92 11.73 -2.56 -9.02
CA HIS A 92 12.68 -2.23 -7.96
C HIS A 92 13.65 -3.41 -7.80
N VAL A 93 14.93 -3.15 -8.03
CA VAL A 93 15.95 -3.87 -7.28
C VAL A 93 15.77 -3.37 -5.84
N ALA A 94 15.05 -4.13 -4.99
CA ALA A 94 15.08 -3.87 -3.57
C ALA A 94 16.55 -3.99 -3.14
N GLU A 95 17.25 -2.87 -3.05
CA GLU A 95 18.69 -2.83 -2.81
C GLU A 95 19.03 -3.40 -1.43
N THR A 96 18.04 -3.43 -0.51
CA THR A 96 18.22 -3.94 0.84
C THR A 96 17.09 -4.87 1.30
N VAL A 97 17.43 -5.81 2.20
CA VAL A 97 16.48 -6.67 2.94
C VAL A 97 15.47 -5.86 3.78
N GLN A 98 15.77 -4.58 4.02
CA GLN A 98 14.93 -3.68 4.78
C GLN A 98 13.78 -3.12 3.94
N ASP A 99 14.02 -2.81 2.67
CA ASP A 99 12.99 -2.40 1.71
C ASP A 99 11.97 -3.51 1.45
N GLU A 100 12.44 -4.76 1.31
CA GLU A 100 11.55 -5.91 1.12
C GLU A 100 10.57 -6.08 2.29
N GLN A 101 11.01 -5.86 3.53
CA GLN A 101 10.14 -5.93 4.71
C GLN A 101 9.13 -4.78 4.79
N ILE A 102 9.54 -3.56 4.44
CA ILE A 102 8.63 -2.40 4.39
C ILE A 102 7.51 -2.69 3.37
N ILE A 103 7.90 -3.14 2.18
CA ILE A 103 7.01 -3.48 1.08
C ILE A 103 6.06 -4.60 1.48
N ALA A 104 6.57 -5.71 2.04
CA ALA A 104 5.76 -6.82 2.49
C ALA A 104 4.68 -6.38 3.48
N THR A 105 5.06 -5.54 4.44
CA THR A 105 4.15 -4.99 5.45
C THR A 105 3.08 -4.11 4.81
N ALA A 106 3.46 -3.20 3.90
CA ALA A 106 2.53 -2.34 3.15
C ALA A 106 1.49 -3.14 2.35
N VAL A 107 1.92 -4.20 1.66
CA VAL A 107 1.03 -5.06 0.89
C VAL A 107 0.05 -5.79 1.79
N GLN A 108 0.52 -6.35 2.91
CA GLN A 108 -0.33 -7.07 3.86
C GLN A 108 -1.39 -6.16 4.50
N GLU A 109 -1.01 -4.98 4.99
CA GLU A 109 -1.97 -4.06 5.60
C GLU A 109 -2.98 -3.52 4.58
N THR A 110 -2.56 -3.30 3.33
CA THR A 110 -3.48 -2.91 2.26
C THR A 110 -4.48 -4.02 1.95
N LEU A 111 -4.03 -5.27 1.82
CA LEU A 111 -4.92 -6.41 1.59
C LEU A 111 -5.90 -6.63 2.75
N LYS A 112 -5.44 -6.43 3.98
CA LYS A 112 -6.31 -6.46 5.16
C LYS A 112 -7.38 -5.37 5.08
N ALA A 113 -7.00 -4.13 4.77
CA ALA A 113 -7.93 -3.02 4.59
C ALA A 113 -8.95 -3.28 3.46
N ILE A 114 -8.55 -3.92 2.36
CA ILE A 114 -9.45 -4.36 1.29
C ILE A 114 -10.46 -5.39 1.82
N GLY A 115 -10.00 -6.37 2.59
CA GLY A 115 -10.85 -7.40 3.19
C GLY A 115 -11.83 -6.84 4.23
N GLU A 116 -11.39 -5.86 5.01
CA GLU A 116 -12.23 -5.14 5.99
C GLU A 116 -13.28 -4.28 5.27
N ALA A 117 -12.90 -3.54 4.23
CA ALA A 117 -13.84 -2.77 3.42
C ALA A 117 -14.87 -3.66 2.69
N ALA A 118 -14.47 -4.86 2.25
CA ALA A 118 -15.39 -5.82 1.64
C ALA A 118 -16.37 -6.44 2.65
N ARG A 119 -15.92 -6.66 3.90
CA ARG A 119 -16.78 -7.13 5.00
C ARG A 119 -17.80 -6.07 5.40
N ASP A 120 -17.36 -4.82 5.54
CA ASP A 120 -18.21 -3.66 5.85
C ASP A 120 -19.30 -3.47 4.79
N ALA A 121 -18.93 -3.54 3.50
CA ALA A 121 -19.88 -3.47 2.39
C ALA A 121 -20.86 -4.67 2.30
N SER A 122 -20.53 -5.82 2.91
CA SER A 122 -21.38 -7.02 2.91
C SER A 122 -22.20 -7.17 4.20
N GLY A 123 -21.96 -6.31 5.19
CA GLY A 123 -22.36 -6.52 6.57
C GLY A 123 -23.02 -5.31 7.21
N GLU A 124 -24.09 -4.79 6.59
CA GLU A 124 -25.06 -3.99 7.35
C GLU A 124 -26.48 -4.17 6.78
N THR A 125 -27.17 -5.17 7.31
CA THR A 125 -28.63 -5.20 7.44
C THR A 125 -28.92 -6.12 8.61
N LEU A 126 -28.97 -5.54 9.81
CA LEU A 126 -29.71 -6.09 10.95
C LEU A 126 -31.18 -5.72 10.79
#